data_AF-A0A968JD40-F1
#
_entry.id   AF-A0A968JD40-F1
#
_cell.length_a   1.000
_cell.length_b   1.000
_cell.length_c   1.000
_cell.angle_alpha   90.00
_cell.angle_beta   90.00
_cell.angle_gamma   90.00
#
_symmetry.space_group_name_H-M   'P 1'
#
loop_
_entity.id
_entity.type
_entity.pdbx_description
1 polymer ?
#
loop_
_entity_poly.entity_id
_entity_poly.type
_entity_poly.pdbx_seq_one_letter_code
_entity_poly.pdbx_strand_id
1 'polypeptide(L)'
;MGVLIREVATLYNAYRQHQPSPLLPLPIQYGDFTLWQRQWLQESGLDRQRDYWLQQLADAPKHLHLPTDHPRPAVQTFRGRTQPFTLHSDRGDALQHLCQTAGVTPFMALLSVYALLLSTYCRQKIC
;
A
#
# COMPACT_ATOMS: atom_id res chain seq x y z
N MET A 1 4.43 -10.36 7.30
CA MET A 1 4.77 -10.78 8.69
C MET A 1 3.82 -11.81 9.28
N GLY A 2 2.50 -11.78 9.02
CA GLY A 2 1.56 -12.74 9.64
C GLY A 2 1.88 -14.22 9.43
N VAL A 3 2.31 -14.62 8.22
CA VAL A 3 2.72 -16.01 7.91
C VAL A 3 3.93 -16.43 8.75
N LEU A 4 5.01 -15.64 8.73
CA LEU A 4 6.23 -15.91 9.49
C LEU A 4 5.96 -16.04 10.98
N ILE A 5 5.22 -15.09 11.58
CA ILE A 5 4.91 -15.10 13.02
C ILE A 5 4.15 -16.37 13.39
N ARG A 6 3.15 -16.73 12.59
CA ARG A 6 2.36 -17.95 12.79
C ARG A 6 3.23 -19.20 12.69
N GLU A 7 4.05 -19.33 11.64
CA GLU A 7 4.89 -20.51 11.40
C GLU A 7 5.97 -20.67 12.46
N VAL A 8 6.60 -19.57 12.89
CA VAL A 8 7.55 -19.58 14.01
C VAL A 8 6.87 -20.06 15.30
N ALA A 9 5.67 -19.57 15.61
CA ALA A 9 4.92 -20.03 16.77
C ALA A 9 4.54 -21.52 16.69
N THR A 10 4.13 -21.98 15.51
CA THR A 10 3.80 -23.39 15.25
C THR A 10 5.02 -24.30 15.42
N LEU A 11 6.16 -23.94 14.82
CA LEU A 11 7.40 -24.70 14.93
C LEU A 11 7.92 -24.73 16.38
N TYR A 12 7.88 -23.58 17.06
CA TYR A 12 8.29 -23.49 18.45
C TYR A 12 7.49 -24.45 19.35
N ASN A 13 6.16 -24.49 19.19
CA ASN A 13 5.31 -25.38 19.97
C ASN A 13 5.55 -26.87 19.68
N ALA A 14 5.80 -27.24 18.42
CA ALA A 14 6.11 -28.62 18.04
C ALA A 14 7.47 -29.07 18.61
N TYR A 15 8.51 -28.25 18.44
CA TYR A 15 9.85 -28.57 18.92
C TYR A 15 9.95 -28.57 20.44
N ARG A 16 9.18 -27.72 21.15
CA ARG A 16 9.06 -27.78 22.61
C ARG A 16 8.51 -29.13 23.11
N GLN A 17 7.69 -29.80 22.30
CA GLN A 17 7.11 -31.12 22.59
C GLN A 17 7.93 -32.27 21.98
N HIS A 18 9.14 -31.99 21.47
CA HIS A 18 9.96 -32.95 20.70
C HIS A 18 9.24 -33.56 19.49
N GLN A 19 8.24 -32.86 18.94
CA GLN A 19 7.54 -33.26 17.73
C GLN A 19 8.22 -32.66 16.49
N PRO A 20 8.18 -33.33 15.32
CA PRO A 20 8.71 -32.78 14.08
C PRO A 20 7.89 -31.59 13.59
N SER A 21 8.41 -30.87 12.58
CA SER A 21 7.70 -29.75 11.95
C SER A 21 6.34 -30.22 11.41
N PRO A 22 5.22 -29.63 11.84
CA PRO A 22 3.89 -29.94 11.32
C PRO A 22 3.58 -29.13 10.04
N LEU A 23 4.48 -28.25 9.60
CA LEU A 23 4.27 -27.42 8.41
C LEU A 23 4.46 -28.26 7.14
N LEU A 24 3.52 -28.11 6.21
CA LEU A 24 3.62 -28.72 4.88
C LEU A 24 4.70 -28.02 4.06
N PRO A 25 5.41 -28.77 3.18
CA PRO A 25 6.32 -28.16 2.24
C PRO A 25 5.57 -27.21 1.30
N LEU A 26 6.19 -26.08 0.99
CA LEU A 26 5.61 -25.09 0.08
C LEU A 26 5.55 -25.66 -1.34
N PRO A 27 4.37 -25.67 -1.99
CA PRO A 27 4.24 -26.18 -3.36
C PRO A 27 4.85 -25.25 -4.41
N ILE A 28 5.03 -23.97 -4.06
CA ILE A 28 5.60 -22.94 -4.92
C ILE A 28 6.55 -22.11 -4.06
N GLN A 29 7.78 -21.93 -4.53
CA GLN A 29 8.78 -21.08 -3.91
C GLN A 29 8.76 -19.69 -4.55
N TYR A 30 9.34 -18.71 -3.85
CA TYR A 30 9.46 -17.36 -4.41
C TYR A 30 10.25 -17.33 -5.72
N GLY A 31 11.22 -18.24 -5.90
CA GLY A 31 11.93 -18.42 -7.16
C GLY A 31 10.99 -18.75 -8.33
N ASP A 32 10.06 -19.68 -8.13
CA ASP A 32 9.07 -20.06 -9.17
C ASP A 32 8.19 -18.87 -9.54
N PHE A 33 7.77 -18.07 -8.55
CA PHE A 33 7.00 -16.84 -8.77
C PHE A 33 7.77 -15.83 -9.64
N THR A 34 9.07 -15.65 -9.40
CA THR A 34 9.87 -14.69 -10.19
C THR A 34 10.04 -15.13 -11.64
N LEU A 35 10.20 -16.43 -11.90
CA LEU A 35 10.23 -16.99 -13.25
C LEU A 35 8.88 -16.81 -13.96
N TRP A 36 7.79 -17.15 -13.27
CA TRP A 36 6.43 -16.95 -13.78
C TRP A 36 6.15 -15.47 -14.09
N GLN A 37 6.50 -14.55 -13.19
CA GLN A 37 6.30 -13.12 -13.39
C GLN A 37 7.05 -12.62 -14.63
N ARG A 38 8.30 -13.06 -14.82
CA ARG A 38 9.10 -12.71 -16.01
C ARG A 38 8.44 -13.20 -17.30
N GLN A 39 7.97 -14.44 -17.33
CA GLN A 39 7.29 -15.00 -18.49
C GLN A 39 6.01 -14.23 -18.81
N TRP A 40 5.18 -13.95 -17.79
CA TRP A 40 3.94 -13.19 -17.96
C TRP A 40 4.16 -11.77 -18.52
N LEU A 41 5.24 -11.11 -18.10
CA LEU A 41 5.61 -9.78 -18.61
C LEU A 41 6.00 -9.81 -20.10
N GLN A 42 6.51 -10.93 -20.61
CA GLN A 42 6.90 -11.08 -22.01
C GLN A 42 5.72 -11.41 -22.93
N GLU A 43 4.69 -12.09 -22.44
CA GLU A 43 3.73 -12.76 -23.31
C GLU A 43 2.49 -11.93 -23.69
N SER A 44 1.97 -11.02 -22.83
CA SER A 44 0.74 -10.28 -23.19
C SER A 44 0.22 -9.22 -22.20
N GLY A 45 0.81 -9.08 -21.01
CA GLY A 45 0.26 -8.18 -19.98
C GLY A 45 0.85 -6.76 -19.94
N LEU A 46 2.09 -6.60 -20.40
CA LEU A 46 2.88 -5.41 -20.10
C LEU A 46 2.47 -4.20 -20.93
N ASP A 47 2.30 -4.35 -22.25
CA ASP A 47 2.10 -3.19 -23.14
C ASP A 47 0.78 -2.46 -22.85
N ARG A 48 -0.32 -3.18 -22.63
CA ARG A 48 -1.62 -2.57 -22.27
C ARG A 48 -1.55 -1.83 -20.93
N GLN A 49 -0.90 -2.43 -19.92
CA GLN A 49 -0.73 -1.80 -18.62
C GLN A 49 0.17 -0.57 -18.73
N ARG A 50 1.27 -0.68 -19.49
CA ARG A 50 2.18 0.43 -19.77
C ARG A 50 1.45 1.60 -20.40
N ASP A 51 0.69 1.35 -21.48
CA ASP A 51 0.00 2.40 -22.21
C ASP A 51 -1.06 3.09 -21.33
N TYR A 52 -1.80 2.31 -20.54
CA TYR A 52 -2.72 2.83 -19.53
C TYR A 52 -2.00 3.76 -18.54
N TRP A 53 -0.88 3.34 -17.96
CA TRP A 53 -0.16 4.14 -16.97
C TRP A 53 0.51 5.38 -17.56
N LEU A 54 1.06 5.28 -18.78
CA LEU A 54 1.59 6.44 -19.50
C LEU A 54 0.51 7.49 -19.75
N GLN A 55 -0.70 7.05 -20.11
CA GLN A 55 -1.83 7.96 -20.30
C GLN A 55 -2.29 8.56 -18.97
N GLN A 56 -2.46 7.75 -17.92
CA GLN A 56 -2.96 8.25 -16.62
C GLN A 56 -1.99 9.18 -15.90
N LEU A 57 -0.69 9.06 -16.17
CA LEU A 57 0.35 9.86 -15.51
C LEU A 57 0.96 10.93 -16.43
N ALA A 58 0.42 11.14 -17.63
CA ALA A 58 0.99 12.04 -18.63
C ALA A 58 1.19 13.47 -18.09
N ASP A 59 0.21 13.97 -17.35
CA ASP A 59 0.19 15.33 -16.80
C ASP A 59 0.48 15.38 -15.29
N ALA A 60 0.98 14.27 -14.73
CA ALA A 60 1.27 14.20 -13.31
C ALA A 60 2.36 15.22 -12.91
N PRO A 61 2.16 16.02 -11.85
CA PRO A 61 3.12 17.02 -11.45
C PRO A 61 4.41 16.37 -10.94
N LYS A 62 5.57 16.90 -11.38
CA LYS A 62 6.89 16.38 -10.98
C LYS A 62 7.13 16.45 -9.46
N HIS A 63 6.52 17.43 -8.80
CA HIS A 63 6.56 17.59 -7.34
C HIS A 63 5.31 18.34 -6.87
N LEU A 64 4.91 18.08 -5.64
CA LEU A 64 3.89 18.85 -4.93
C LEU A 64 4.54 20.01 -4.20
N HIS A 65 3.96 21.21 -4.32
CA HIS A 65 4.40 22.41 -3.60
C HIS A 65 3.82 22.44 -2.18
N LEU A 66 4.27 21.51 -1.34
CA LEU A 66 3.86 21.46 0.07
C LEU A 66 4.49 22.64 0.85
N PRO A 67 3.76 23.23 1.82
CA PRO A 67 4.30 24.24 2.72
C PRO A 67 5.25 23.59 3.75
N THR A 68 6.45 23.25 3.32
CA THR A 68 7.47 22.60 4.15
C THR A 68 8.24 23.60 5.00
N ASP A 69 8.54 23.24 6.25
CA ASP A 69 9.32 24.09 7.16
C ASP A 69 10.77 24.32 6.71
N HIS A 70 11.32 23.38 5.94
CA HIS A 70 12.71 23.40 5.46
C HIS A 70 12.80 22.98 3.99
N PRO A 71 13.78 23.51 3.22
CA PRO A 71 14.01 23.09 1.85
C PRO A 71 14.39 21.61 1.77
N ARG A 72 13.99 20.94 0.68
CA ARG A 72 14.32 19.53 0.45
C ARG A 72 15.84 19.36 0.24
N PRO A 73 16.54 18.54 1.05
CA PRO A 73 17.97 18.30 0.87
C PRO A 73 18.24 17.48 -0.40
N ALA A 74 19.41 17.68 -1.00
CA ALA A 74 19.84 16.92 -2.20
C ALA A 74 20.01 15.42 -1.93
N VAL A 75 20.39 15.06 -0.69
CA VAL A 75 20.52 13.67 -0.24
C VAL A 75 19.45 13.37 0.80
N GLN A 76 18.64 12.34 0.53
CA GLN A 76 17.58 11.90 1.43
C GLN A 76 18.17 11.24 2.68
N THR A 77 17.72 11.66 3.87
CA THR A 77 18.25 11.18 5.16
C THR A 77 17.45 10.02 5.77
N PHE A 78 16.30 9.68 5.19
CA PHE A 78 15.33 8.67 5.68
C PHE A 78 14.83 8.86 7.12
N ARG A 79 15.16 9.98 7.78
CA ARG A 79 14.66 10.33 9.11
C ARG A 79 13.21 10.79 8.98
N GLY A 80 12.30 10.11 9.67
CA GLY A 80 10.89 10.46 9.74
C GLY A 80 10.33 10.26 11.14
N ARG A 81 9.24 10.96 11.45
CA ARG A 81 8.46 10.78 12.68
C ARG A 81 7.03 10.42 12.29
N THR A 82 6.43 9.50 13.03
CA THR A 82 5.01 9.16 12.89
C THR A 82 4.20 9.97 13.91
N GLN A 83 3.16 10.65 13.43
CA GLN A 83 2.16 11.29 14.29
C GLN A 83 0.85 10.52 14.17
N PRO A 84 0.42 9.76 15.19
CA PRO A 84 -0.84 9.04 15.16
C PRO A 84 -2.01 10.04 15.25
N PHE A 85 -3.09 9.70 14.56
CA PHE A 85 -4.37 10.40 14.64
C PHE A 85 -5.49 9.37 14.66
N THR A 86 -6.52 9.63 15.46
CA THR A 86 -7.65 8.71 15.64
C THR A 86 -8.95 9.44 15.32
N LEU A 87 -9.79 8.81 14.52
CA LEU A 87 -11.18 9.22 14.33
C LEU A 87 -12.03 8.59 15.43
N HIS A 88 -12.85 9.40 16.10
CA HIS A 88 -13.84 8.89 17.05
C HIS A 88 -14.84 7.98 16.33
N SER A 89 -15.37 6.99 17.05
CA SER A 89 -16.34 5.99 16.55
C SER A 89 -17.44 6.63 15.74
N ASP A 90 -18.06 7.69 16.26
CA ASP A 90 -19.22 8.33 15.67
C ASP A 90 -18.93 8.86 14.25
N ARG A 91 -17.69 9.33 14.01
CA ARG A 91 -17.25 9.80 12.69
C ARG A 91 -16.86 8.63 11.78
N GLY A 92 -16.31 7.56 12.34
CA GLY A 92 -16.00 6.33 11.62
C GLY A 92 -17.27 5.66 11.09
N ASP A 93 -18.30 5.58 11.93
CA ASP A 93 -19.59 4.99 11.59
C ASP A 93 -20.33 5.84 10.55
N ALA A 94 -20.32 7.16 10.71
CA ALA A 94 -20.88 8.08 9.71
C ALA A 94 -20.17 7.96 8.35
N LEU A 95 -18.84 7.84 8.34
CA LEU A 95 -18.07 7.61 7.12
C LEU A 95 -18.44 6.27 6.47
N GLN A 96 -18.59 5.22 7.27
CA GLN A 96 -18.97 3.90 6.78
C GLN A 96 -20.37 3.92 6.16
N HIS A 97 -21.34 4.58 6.79
CA HIS A 97 -22.68 4.75 6.25
C HIS A 97 -22.66 5.53 4.92
N LEU A 98 -21.87 6.60 4.84
CA LEU A 98 -21.68 7.36 3.59
C LEU A 98 -21.10 6.48 2.49
N CYS A 99 -20.08 5.67 2.80
CA CYS A 99 -19.47 4.74 1.85
C CYS A 99 -20.47 3.73 1.30
N GLN A 100 -21.30 3.15 2.18
CA GLN A 100 -22.38 2.24 1.79
C GLN A 100 -23.40 2.90 0.87
N THR A 101 -23.84 4.11 1.22
CA THR A 101 -24.82 4.86 0.43
C THR A 101 -24.29 5.26 -0.95
N ALA A 102 -23.01 5.61 -1.03
CA ALA A 102 -22.35 6.00 -2.27
C ALA A 102 -21.78 4.82 -3.08
N GLY A 103 -21.86 3.58 -2.58
CA GLY A 103 -21.30 2.40 -3.23
C GLY A 103 -19.77 2.40 -3.35
N VAL A 104 -19.07 3.10 -2.44
CA VAL A 104 -17.60 3.22 -2.43
C VAL A 104 -16.99 2.53 -1.22
N THR A 105 -15.69 2.26 -1.27
CA THR A 105 -14.97 1.72 -0.12
C THR A 105 -14.47 2.84 0.80
N PRO A 106 -14.31 2.60 2.12
CA PRO A 106 -13.69 3.57 3.02
C PRO A 106 -12.30 4.03 2.56
N PHE A 107 -11.55 3.15 1.90
CA PHE A 107 -10.26 3.50 1.29
C PHE A 107 -10.41 4.60 0.24
N MET A 108 -11.35 4.48 -0.69
CA MET A 108 -11.62 5.50 -1.72
C MET A 108 -12.05 6.83 -1.11
N ALA A 109 -12.91 6.79 -0.08
CA ALA A 109 -13.39 7.99 0.60
C ALA A 109 -12.24 8.73 1.32
N LEU A 110 -11.43 8.01 2.11
CA LEU A 110 -10.28 8.59 2.81
C LEU A 110 -9.21 9.09 1.84
N LEU A 111 -8.95 8.36 0.74
CA LEU A 111 -8.02 8.80 -0.30
C LEU A 111 -8.50 10.10 -0.95
N SER A 112 -9.80 10.24 -1.19
CA SER A 112 -10.39 11.47 -1.74
C SER A 112 -10.25 12.65 -0.78
N VAL A 113 -10.54 12.44 0.51
CA VAL A 113 -10.32 13.46 1.55
C VAL A 113 -8.85 13.86 1.62
N TYR A 114 -7.93 12.90 1.54
CA TYR A 114 -6.50 13.16 1.53
C TYR A 114 -6.06 13.95 0.30
N ALA A 115 -6.54 13.59 -0.90
CA ALA A 115 -6.27 14.33 -2.12
C ALA A 115 -6.80 15.78 -2.05
N LEU A 116 -8.01 15.98 -1.53
CA LEU A 116 -8.56 17.31 -1.29
C LEU A 116 -7.68 18.11 -0.31
N LEU A 117 -7.30 17.50 0.82
CA LEU A 117 -6.43 18.12 1.80
C LEU A 117 -5.12 18.58 1.16
N LEU A 118 -4.43 17.70 0.43
CA LEU A 118 -3.19 18.06 -0.26
C LEU A 118 -3.40 19.16 -1.29
N SER A 119 -4.50 19.12 -2.05
CA SER A 119 -4.82 20.17 -3.04
C SER A 119 -4.98 21.55 -2.40
N THR A 120 -5.59 21.60 -1.20
CA THR A 120 -5.78 22.85 -0.45
C THR A 120 -4.45 23.40 0.08
N TYR A 121 -3.58 22.54 0.61
CA TYR A 121 -2.27 22.95 1.12
C TYR A 121 -1.30 23.36 0.00
N CYS A 122 -1.32 22.66 -1.14
CA CYS A 122 -0.46 22.98 -2.28
C CYS A 122 -0.99 24.14 -3.14
N ARG A 123 -2.25 24.55 -2.95
CA ARG A 123 -3.00 25.40 -3.90
C ARG A 123 -2.88 24.91 -5.36
N GLN A 124 -2.82 23.60 -5.54
CA GLN A 124 -2.60 22.94 -6.83
C GLN A 124 -3.67 21.88 -7.03
N LYS A 125 -4.22 21.78 -8.24
CA LYS A 125 -5.09 20.66 -8.59
C LYS A 125 -4.24 19.39 -8.70
N ILE A 126 -4.60 18.38 -7.90
CA ILE A 126 -4.08 17.02 -8.04
C ILE A 126 -5.08 16.33 -8.96
N CYS A 127 -4.82 16.40 -10.26
CA CYS A 127 -5.53 15.64 -11.28
C CYS A 127 -4.59 14.54 -11.78
#